data_AF-A0A952AKU3-F1
#
_entry.id   AF-A0A952AKU3-F1
#
_cell.length_a   1.000
_cell.length_b   1.000
_cell.length_c   1.000
_cell.angle_alpha   90.00
_cell.angle_beta   90.00
_cell.angle_gamma   90.00
#
_symmetry.space_group_name_H-M   'P 1'
#
loop_
_entity.id
_entity.type
_entity.pdbx_description
1 polymer ?
#
loop_
_entity_poly.entity_id
_entity_poly.type
_entity_poly.pdbx_seq_one_letter_code
_entity_poly.pdbx_strand_id
1 'polypeptide(L)'
;MNAYKVRSTLINLIKNEQTKLNTIESKLKKANPSFSNPIFLKLLSQASLHNNNISTYKTHLKKFSKRSLVKRAIVQAGSQVKLVSTKIGATIWVDATNYAELLGKQLGDTVLMHNSTFKIAGIY
;
A
#
# COMPACT_ATOMS: atom_id res chain seq x y z
N MET A 1 12.77 2.57 -9.64
CA MET A 1 11.59 3.46 -9.63
C MET A 1 11.34 3.98 -8.21
N ASN A 2 11.46 5.28 -7.97
CA ASN A 2 11.47 5.86 -6.61
C ASN A 2 10.06 5.84 -5.97
N ALA A 3 9.92 5.30 -4.75
CA ALA A 3 8.63 5.15 -4.06
C ALA A 3 7.91 6.49 -3.83
N TYR A 4 8.68 7.57 -3.65
CA TYR A 4 8.16 8.93 -3.57
C TYR A 4 7.50 9.39 -4.86
N LYS A 5 8.11 9.07 -6.00
CA LYS A 5 7.58 9.40 -7.34
C LYS A 5 6.28 8.66 -7.63
N VAL A 6 6.17 7.40 -7.19
CA VAL A 6 4.93 6.61 -7.35
C VAL A 6 3.81 7.13 -6.44
N ARG A 7 4.15 7.61 -5.23
CA ARG A 7 3.15 8.20 -4.33
C ARG A 7 2.64 9.55 -4.85
N SER A 8 3.53 10.41 -5.33
CA SER A 8 3.13 11.71 -5.88
C SER A 8 2.29 11.56 -7.15
N THR A 9 2.61 10.60 -8.02
CA THR A 9 1.78 10.31 -9.20
C THR A 9 0.39 9.78 -8.81
N LEU A 10 0.28 8.88 -7.83
CA LEU A 10 -1.02 8.40 -7.33
C LEU A 10 -1.88 9.54 -6.74
N ILE A 11 -1.26 10.46 -6.00
CA ILE A 11 -1.97 11.65 -5.45
C ILE A 11 -2.48 12.53 -6.59
N ASN A 12 -1.65 12.78 -7.61
CA ASN A 12 -2.05 13.58 -8.77
C ASN A 12 -3.18 12.92 -9.57
N LEU A 13 -3.14 11.60 -9.74
CA LEU A 13 -4.22 10.85 -10.40
C LEU A 13 -5.52 10.95 -9.61
N ILE A 14 -5.49 10.81 -8.28
CA ILE A 14 -6.67 11.00 -7.43
C ILE A 14 -7.24 12.42 -7.59
N LYS A 15 -6.39 13.44 -7.57
CA LYS A 15 -6.80 14.84 -7.73
C LYS A 15 -7.46 15.08 -9.09
N ASN A 16 -6.89 14.53 -10.17
CA ASN A 16 -7.44 14.65 -11.52
C ASN A 16 -8.77 13.92 -11.69
N GLU A 17 -8.95 12.75 -11.07
CA GLU A 17 -10.23 12.05 -11.11
C GLU A 17 -11.29 12.79 -10.28
N GLN A 18 -10.91 13.42 -9.16
CA GLN A 18 -11.81 14.27 -8.36
C GLN A 18 -12.26 15.52 -9.13
N THR A 19 -11.37 16.18 -9.87
CA THR A 19 -11.79 17.34 -10.68
C THR A 19 -12.77 16.92 -11.77
N LYS A 20 -12.53 15.80 -12.46
CA LYS A 20 -13.48 15.23 -13.43
C LYS A 20 -14.82 14.89 -12.78
N LEU A 21 -14.81 14.24 -11.62
CA LEU A 21 -16.02 13.91 -10.88
C LEU A 21 -16.83 15.18 -10.54
N ASN A 22 -16.19 16.23 -10.01
CA ASN A 22 -16.86 17.49 -9.70
C ASN A 22 -17.48 18.13 -10.95
N THR A 23 -16.82 18.05 -12.12
CA THR A 23 -17.43 18.54 -13.37
C THR A 23 -18.65 17.72 -13.78
N ILE A 24 -18.61 16.40 -13.61
CA ILE A 24 -19.75 15.52 -13.91
C ILE A 24 -20.90 15.78 -12.94
N GLU A 25 -20.62 15.95 -11.65
CA GLU A 25 -21.63 16.31 -10.64
C GLU A 25 -22.30 17.65 -10.97
N SER A 26 -21.53 18.65 -11.41
CA SER A 26 -22.09 19.93 -11.84
C SER A 26 -23.00 19.80 -13.06
N LYS A 27 -22.68 18.87 -13.98
CA LYS A 27 -23.52 18.55 -15.15
C LYS A 27 -24.76 17.75 -14.75
N LEU A 28 -24.64 16.82 -13.80
CA LEU A 28 -25.76 16.06 -13.25
C LEU A 28 -26.77 16.97 -12.56
N LYS A 29 -26.32 17.96 -11.78
CA LYS A 29 -27.21 18.95 -11.15
C LYS A 29 -28.03 19.77 -12.14
N LYS A 30 -27.51 19.96 -13.36
CA LYS A 30 -28.19 20.70 -14.44
C LYS A 30 -29.03 19.81 -15.36
N ALA A 31 -28.85 18.50 -15.29
CA ALA A 31 -29.57 17.53 -16.11
C ALA A 31 -30.88 17.13 -15.42
N ASN A 32 -31.94 16.92 -16.21
CA ASN A 32 -33.20 16.42 -15.67
C ASN A 32 -33.00 15.00 -15.13
N PRO A 33 -33.23 14.76 -13.83
CA PRO A 33 -33.06 13.45 -13.22
C PRO A 33 -34.18 12.53 -13.69
N SER A 34 -33.87 11.69 -14.67
CA SER A 34 -34.80 10.69 -15.19
C SER A 34 -34.03 9.50 -15.74
N PHE A 35 -34.50 8.30 -15.42
CA PHE A 35 -33.99 7.05 -16.00
C PHE A 35 -34.30 6.93 -17.50
N SER A 36 -35.20 7.75 -18.04
CA SER A 36 -35.50 7.81 -19.46
C SER A 36 -34.55 8.75 -20.22
N ASN A 37 -33.73 9.54 -19.53
CA ASN A 37 -32.77 10.46 -20.15
C ASN A 37 -31.41 9.76 -20.36
N PRO A 38 -31.03 9.44 -21.61
CA PRO A 38 -29.79 8.71 -21.88
C PRO A 38 -28.54 9.51 -21.50
N ILE A 39 -28.61 10.84 -21.53
CA ILE A 39 -27.49 11.73 -21.14
C ILE A 39 -27.27 11.65 -19.63
N PHE A 40 -28.35 11.64 -18.85
CA PHE A 40 -28.29 11.50 -17.39
C PHE A 40 -27.70 10.14 -16.98
N LEU A 41 -28.16 9.04 -17.59
CA LEU A 41 -27.60 7.70 -17.36
C LEU A 41 -26.12 7.61 -17.74
N LYS A 42 -25.72 8.22 -18.86
CA LYS A 42 -24.31 8.27 -19.27
C LYS A 42 -23.45 9.02 -18.26
N LEU A 43 -23.92 10.15 -17.75
CA LEU A 43 -23.22 10.92 -16.72
C LEU A 43 -23.11 10.16 -15.40
N LEU A 44 -24.15 9.43 -14.99
CA LEU A 44 -24.10 8.56 -13.81
C LEU A 44 -23.09 7.42 -13.97
N SER A 45 -23.06 6.78 -15.13
CA SER A 45 -22.09 5.74 -15.45
C SER A 45 -20.65 6.27 -15.39
N GLN A 46 -20.40 7.45 -15.96
CA GLN A 46 -19.10 8.12 -15.87
C GLN A 46 -18.73 8.47 -14.43
N ALA A 47 -19.66 9.01 -13.64
CA ALA A 47 -19.43 9.32 -12.23
C ALA A 47 -19.06 8.06 -11.42
N SER A 48 -19.77 6.94 -11.66
CA SER A 48 -19.47 5.65 -11.03
C SER A 48 -18.06 5.15 -11.39
N LEU A 49 -17.68 5.23 -12.67
CA LEU A 49 -16.34 4.85 -13.14
C LEU A 49 -15.25 5.67 -12.45
N HIS A 50 -15.39 6.99 -12.39
CA HIS A 50 -14.40 7.86 -11.73
C HIS A 50 -14.33 7.63 -10.23
N ASN A 51 -15.46 7.38 -9.55
CA ASN A 51 -15.47 6.99 -8.15
C ASN A 51 -14.75 5.65 -7.89
N ASN A 52 -14.96 4.66 -8.75
CA ASN A 52 -14.26 3.37 -8.67
C ASN A 52 -12.75 3.54 -8.87
N ASN A 53 -12.32 4.39 -9.80
CA ASN A 53 -10.91 4.72 -10.00
C ASN A 53 -10.30 5.38 -8.76
N ILE A 54 -10.99 6.39 -8.17
CA ILE A 54 -10.53 7.05 -6.94
C ILE A 54 -10.38 6.04 -5.81
N SER A 55 -11.38 5.17 -5.61
CA SER A 55 -11.33 4.12 -4.60
C SER A 55 -10.12 3.22 -4.82
N THR A 56 -9.91 2.75 -6.06
CA THR A 56 -8.79 1.90 -6.45
C THR A 56 -7.45 2.58 -6.16
N TYR A 57 -7.25 3.83 -6.59
CA TYR A 57 -6.02 4.59 -6.32
C TYR A 57 -5.78 4.83 -4.83
N LYS A 58 -6.82 5.09 -4.03
CA LYS A 58 -6.70 5.18 -2.57
C LYS A 58 -6.24 3.86 -1.95
N THR A 59 -6.76 2.72 -2.40
CA THR A 59 -6.29 1.41 -1.91
C THR A 59 -4.83 1.16 -2.26
N HIS A 60 -4.40 1.52 -3.47
CA HIS A 60 -2.98 1.43 -3.86
C HIS A 60 -2.12 2.34 -2.98
N LEU A 61 -2.53 3.58 -2.74
CA LEU A 61 -1.82 4.53 -1.88
C LEU A 61 -1.63 3.98 -0.46
N LYS A 62 -2.68 3.35 0.12
CA LYS A 62 -2.61 2.69 1.44
C LYS A 62 -1.67 1.48 1.45
N LYS A 63 -1.63 0.70 0.37
CA LYS A 63 -0.67 -0.43 0.23
C LYS A 63 0.78 0.08 0.12
N PHE A 64 1.01 1.16 -0.61
CA PHE A 64 2.32 1.77 -0.74
C PHE A 64 2.81 2.45 0.55
N SER A 65 1.94 3.09 1.33
CA SER A 65 2.34 3.67 2.62
C SER A 65 2.77 2.59 3.64
N LYS A 66 2.05 1.47 3.68
CA LYS A 66 2.44 0.29 4.48
C LYS A 66 3.79 -0.26 4.03
N ARG A 67 4.02 -0.41 2.72
CA ARG A 67 5.32 -0.85 2.18
C ARG A 67 6.46 0.16 2.42
N SER A 68 6.19 1.47 2.49
CA SER A 68 7.24 2.45 2.77
C SER A 68 7.72 2.45 4.21
N LEU A 69 6.86 2.08 5.18
CA LEU A 69 7.27 1.88 6.57
C LEU A 69 8.21 0.67 6.71
N VAL A 70 8.00 -0.36 5.89
CA VAL A 70 8.83 -1.57 5.85
C VAL A 70 10.19 -1.31 5.19
N LYS A 71 10.28 -0.35 4.26
CA LYS A 71 11.45 -0.09 3.40
C LYS A 71 12.67 0.58 4.05
N ARG A 72 12.77 0.68 5.37
CA ARG A 72 13.90 1.40 6.01
C ARG A 72 14.60 0.67 7.15
N ALA A 73 14.00 -0.36 7.71
CA ALA A 73 14.68 -1.15 8.72
C ALA A 73 15.44 -2.28 8.00
N ILE A 74 16.74 -2.04 7.78
CA ILE A 74 17.69 -3.06 7.34
C ILE A 74 18.42 -3.53 8.60
N VAL A 75 18.56 -4.83 8.78
CA VAL A 75 19.32 -5.39 9.88
C VAL A 75 20.80 -5.05 9.67
N GLN A 76 21.39 -4.35 10.65
CA GLN A 76 22.81 -4.06 10.71
C GLN A 76 23.46 -4.87 11.84
N ALA A 77 24.80 -4.93 11.85
CA ALA A 77 25.51 -5.51 12.98
C ALA A 77 25.18 -4.71 14.26
N GLY A 78 24.80 -5.41 15.32
CA GLY A 78 24.36 -4.80 16.60
C GLY A 78 22.87 -4.50 16.67
N SER A 79 22.10 -4.70 15.59
CA SER A 79 20.64 -4.58 15.65
C SER A 79 20.02 -5.73 16.45
N GLN A 80 19.01 -5.43 17.26
CA GLN A 80 18.19 -6.45 17.89
C GLN A 80 17.01 -6.80 16.99
N VAL A 81 16.90 -8.06 16.59
CA VAL A 81 15.91 -8.52 15.60
C VAL A 81 14.84 -9.36 16.29
N LYS A 82 13.58 -8.96 16.08
CA LYS A 82 12.40 -9.74 16.47
C LYS A 82 12.04 -10.68 15.33
N LEU A 83 12.14 -11.98 15.58
CA LEU A 83 11.81 -13.05 14.64
C LEU A 83 10.53 -13.76 15.07
N VAL A 84 9.69 -14.13 14.12
CA VAL A 84 8.46 -14.92 14.35
C VAL A 84 8.55 -16.20 13.54
N SER A 85 8.46 -17.34 14.20
CA SER A 85 8.45 -18.64 13.54
C SER A 85 7.22 -18.77 12.64
N THR A 86 7.44 -19.16 11.40
CA THR A 86 6.37 -19.35 10.41
C THR A 86 5.53 -20.60 10.68
N LYS A 87 6.08 -21.58 11.43
CA LYS A 87 5.40 -22.86 11.72
C LYS A 87 4.56 -22.82 12.99
N ILE A 88 5.12 -22.26 14.07
CA ILE A 88 4.52 -22.34 15.41
C ILE A 88 4.10 -20.97 15.96
N GLY A 89 4.35 -19.87 15.24
CA GLY A 89 4.02 -18.52 15.70
C GLY A 89 4.85 -18.00 16.88
N ALA A 90 5.83 -18.78 17.36
CA ALA A 90 6.72 -18.39 18.45
C ALA A 90 7.56 -17.18 18.06
N THR A 91 7.75 -16.26 19.01
CA THR A 91 8.56 -15.05 18.82
C THR A 91 9.87 -15.19 19.57
N ILE A 92 10.99 -14.89 18.91
CA ILE A 92 12.32 -14.85 19.51
C ILE A 92 13.00 -13.51 19.21
N TRP A 93 13.89 -13.10 20.11
CA TRP A 93 14.71 -11.91 19.98
C TRP A 93 16.17 -12.32 19.88
N VAL A 94 16.85 -11.84 18.86
CA VAL A 94 18.24 -12.20 18.59
C VAL A 94 19.06 -10.96 18.28
N ASP A 95 20.33 -10.99 18.66
CA ASP A 95 21.30 -9.97 18.25
C ASP A 95 21.86 -10.35 16.87
N ALA A 96 21.78 -9.42 15.92
CA ALA A 96 22.25 -9.61 14.55
C ALA A 96 23.76 -9.84 14.44
N THR A 97 24.56 -9.44 15.44
CA THR A 97 26.01 -9.74 15.47
C THR A 97 26.31 -11.23 15.46
N ASN A 98 25.44 -12.04 16.08
CA ASN A 98 25.63 -13.48 16.21
C ASN A 98 25.16 -14.26 14.98
N TYR A 99 24.49 -13.61 14.02
CA TYR A 99 23.81 -14.28 12.91
C TYR A 99 23.99 -13.52 11.59
N ALA A 100 25.01 -13.91 10.82
CA ALA A 100 25.31 -13.33 9.52
C ALA A 100 24.14 -13.43 8.52
N GLU A 101 23.31 -14.47 8.63
CA GLU A 101 22.13 -14.71 7.79
C GLU A 101 21.07 -13.60 7.89
N LEU A 102 21.09 -12.84 8.99
CA LEU A 102 20.17 -11.71 9.24
C LEU A 102 20.69 -10.41 8.64
N LEU A 103 22.00 -10.24 8.44
CA LEU A 103 22.57 -8.98 8.00
C LEU A 103 22.09 -8.62 6.59
N GLY A 104 21.70 -7.35 6.40
CA GLY A 104 21.16 -6.86 5.13
C GLY A 104 19.71 -7.28 4.85
N LYS A 105 19.10 -8.13 5.68
CA LYS A 105 17.68 -8.49 5.58
C LYS A 105 16.79 -7.35 6.04
N GLN A 106 15.55 -7.36 5.57
CA GLN A 106 14.55 -6.33 5.86
C GLN A 106 13.38 -6.89 6.67
N LEU A 107 12.64 -5.97 7.28
CA LEU A 107 11.41 -6.32 7.98
C LEU A 107 10.43 -7.02 7.00
N GLY A 108 9.92 -8.18 7.40
CA GLY A 108 9.06 -9.02 6.59
C GLY A 108 9.77 -10.12 5.80
N ASP A 109 11.10 -10.08 5.68
CA ASP A 109 11.87 -11.14 5.04
C ASP A 109 11.82 -12.43 5.86
N THR A 110 11.96 -13.55 5.16
CA THR A 110 12.08 -14.88 5.77
C THR A 110 13.52 -15.34 5.75
N VAL A 111 14.00 -15.85 6.88
CA VAL A 111 15.35 -16.38 7.06
C VAL A 111 15.24 -17.80 7.62
N LEU A 112 16.09 -18.69 7.14
CA LEU A 112 16.23 -20.04 7.67
C LEU A 112 17.34 -20.00 8.72
N MET A 113 17.01 -20.30 9.98
CA MET A 113 17.97 -20.39 11.08
C MET A 113 17.71 -21.69 11.83
N HIS A 114 18.75 -22.46 12.15
CA HIS A 114 18.62 -23.72 12.89
C HIS A 114 17.53 -24.66 12.31
N ASN A 115 17.54 -24.85 11.00
CA ASN A 115 16.56 -25.67 10.26
C ASN A 115 15.10 -25.23 10.40
N SER A 116 14.87 -23.99 10.83
CA SER A 116 13.55 -23.41 11.04
C SER A 116 13.40 -22.07 10.31
N THR A 117 12.24 -21.86 9.70
CA THR A 117 11.94 -20.64 8.93
C THR A 117 11.30 -19.58 9.82
N PHE A 118 11.99 -18.45 9.94
CA PHE A 118 11.55 -17.30 10.71
C PHE A 118 11.25 -16.12 9.80
N LYS A 119 10.27 -15.32 10.18
CA LYS A 119 9.96 -14.04 9.55
C LYS A 119 10.47 -12.90 10.43
N ILE A 120 11.18 -11.96 9.85
CA ILE A 120 11.60 -10.74 10.56
C ILE A 120 10.36 -9.87 10.80
N ALA A 121 10.00 -9.71 12.06
CA ALA A 121 8.82 -8.94 12.47
C ALA A 121 9.18 -7.54 13.02
N GLY A 122 10.43 -7.33 13.44
CA GLY A 122 10.91 -6.07 14.01
C GLY A 122 12.44 -6.02 14.00
N ILE A 123 12.99 -4.81 13.91
CA ILE A 123 14.43 -4.51 13.95
C ILE A 123 14.56 -3.25 14.81
N TYR A 124 15.45 -3.30 15.80
CA TYR A 124 15.67 -2.27 16.82
C TYR A 124 17.16 -1.92 16.89
#